data_AF-A0A351IZT2-F1
#
_entry.id   AF-A0A351IZT2-F1
#
_cell.length_a   1.000
_cell.length_b   1.000
_cell.length_c   1.000
_cell.angle_alpha   90.00
_cell.angle_beta   90.00
_cell.angle_gamma   90.00
#
_symmetry.space_group_name_H-M   'P 1'
#
loop_
_entity.id
_entity.type
_entity.pdbx_description
1 polymer ?
#
loop_
_entity_poly.entity_id
_entity_poly.type
_entity_poly.pdbx_seq_one_letter_code
_entity_poly.pdbx_strand_id
1 'polypeptide(L)'
;MKYNARFVYNVRNVVTIRQLLESSFELFPNNAAFLYHEQSNVVEKTYKAVLADVKAFSTYLNQKGLEGKIIAVTGKNCYEWALIY
;
A
#
# COMPACT_ATOMS: atom_id res chain seq x y z
N MET A 1 4.80 -29.06 -10.03
CA MET A 1 6.17 -28.55 -10.18
C MET A 1 6.51 -27.77 -8.91
N LYS A 2 7.32 -28.32 -7.98
CA LYS A 2 7.64 -27.67 -6.71
C LYS A 2 8.87 -26.79 -6.91
N TYR A 3 8.68 -25.47 -6.98
CA TYR A 3 9.77 -24.50 -7.06
C TYR A 3 10.40 -24.39 -5.66
N ASN A 4 11.54 -25.04 -5.45
CA ASN A 4 12.34 -24.87 -4.22
C ASN A 4 13.17 -23.59 -4.34
N ALA A 5 12.53 -22.44 -4.19
CA ALA A 5 13.24 -21.17 -4.07
C ALA A 5 13.93 -21.13 -2.70
N ARG A 6 15.26 -21.28 -2.68
CA ARG A 6 16.07 -21.12 -1.47
C ARG A 6 16.24 -19.62 -1.23
N PHE A 7 15.35 -19.03 -0.43
CA PHE A 7 15.44 -17.62 -0.08
C PHE A 7 16.73 -17.35 0.70
N VAL A 8 17.48 -16.30 0.31
CA VAL A 8 18.69 -15.84 1.01
C VAL A 8 18.32 -15.21 2.37
N TYR A 9 17.11 -14.66 2.46
CA TYR A 9 16.55 -14.05 3.67
C TYR A 9 15.30 -14.78 4.12
N ASN A 10 15.07 -14.82 5.43
CA ASN A 10 13.78 -15.26 5.96
C ASN A 10 12.73 -14.19 5.66
N VAL A 11 12.01 -14.37 4.56
CA VAL A 11 10.93 -13.47 4.14
C VAL A 11 9.60 -13.98 4.69
N ARG A 12 8.83 -13.05 5.25
CA ARG A 12 7.46 -13.32 5.69
C ARG A 12 6.59 -13.69 4.50
N ASN A 13 5.71 -14.68 4.69
CA ASN A 13 4.73 -15.04 3.67
C ASN A 13 3.63 -13.97 3.61
N VAL A 14 3.41 -13.40 2.43
CA VAL A 14 2.42 -12.35 2.19
C VAL A 14 1.55 -12.77 1.03
N VAL A 15 0.24 -12.87 1.27
CA VAL A 15 -0.72 -13.41 0.30
C VAL A 15 -1.50 -12.29 -0.39
N THR A 16 -1.72 -11.16 0.30
CA THR A 16 -2.46 -10.02 -0.23
C THR A 16 -1.74 -8.71 0.04
N ILE A 17 -2.05 -7.68 -0.75
CA ILE A 17 -1.48 -6.34 -0.57
C ILE A 17 -1.97 -5.71 0.74
N ARG A 18 -3.24 -5.95 1.11
CA ARG A 18 -3.74 -5.59 2.45
C ARG A 18 -2.85 -6.19 3.55
N GLN A 19 -2.56 -7.49 3.47
CA GLN A 19 -1.71 -8.15 4.45
C GLN A 19 -0.31 -7.54 4.44
N LEU A 20 0.27 -7.23 3.27
CA LEU A 20 1.55 -6.54 3.15
C LEU A 20 1.56 -5.24 3.97
N LEU A 21 0.58 -4.37 3.74
CA LEU A 21 0.47 -3.06 4.37
C LEU A 21 0.23 -3.15 5.88
N GLU A 22 -0.74 -3.95 6.31
CA GLU A 22 -1.09 -4.09 7.73
C GLU A 22 0.09 -4.61 8.55
N SER A 23 0.74 -5.67 8.09
CA SER A 23 1.91 -6.21 8.80
C SER A 23 3.16 -5.33 8.70
N SER A 24 3.36 -4.58 7.61
CA SER A 24 4.43 -3.57 7.56
C SER A 24 4.16 -2.42 8.52
N PHE A 25 2.90 -2.02 8.71
CA PHE A 25 2.51 -1.06 9.74
C PHE A 25 2.77 -1.60 11.15
N GLU A 26 2.41 -2.86 11.44
CA GLU A 26 2.65 -3.45 12.77
C GLU A 26 4.15 -3.54 13.10
N LEU A 27 4.97 -3.90 12.12
CA LEU A 27 6.41 -4.10 12.34
C LEU A 27 7.22 -2.81 12.25
N PHE A 28 6.85 -1.90 11.35
CA PHE A 28 7.67 -0.76 10.94
C PHE A 28 6.84 0.53 10.77
N PRO A 29 5.99 0.92 11.73
CA PRO A 29 4.97 1.96 11.53
C PRO A 29 5.56 3.33 11.13
N ASN A 30 6.74 3.65 11.65
CA ASN A 30 7.40 4.95 11.46
C ASN A 30 8.45 4.93 10.33
N ASN A 31 8.69 3.79 9.68
CA ASN A 31 9.62 3.73 8.57
C ASN A 31 8.97 4.34 7.31
N ALA A 32 9.77 5.02 6.50
CA ALA A 32 9.37 5.50 5.19
C ALA A 32 8.89 4.34 4.31
N ALA A 33 7.63 4.40 3.88
CA ALA A 33 7.05 3.48 2.91
C ALA A 33 7.16 4.05 1.48
N PHE A 34 6.97 5.37 1.33
CA PHE A 34 7.16 6.08 0.07
C PHE A 34 7.97 7.35 0.29
N LEU A 35 8.83 7.64 -0.67
CA LEU A 35 9.52 8.91 -0.86
C LEU A 35 9.25 9.38 -2.28
N TYR A 36 8.72 10.58 -2.45
CA TYR A 36 8.44 11.13 -3.77
C TYR A 36 8.68 12.65 -3.80
N HIS A 37 8.94 13.17 -4.99
CA HIS A 37 9.08 14.59 -5.20
C HIS A 37 7.71 15.23 -5.43
N GLU A 38 7.42 16.25 -4.66
CA GLU A 38 6.29 17.14 -4.89
C GLU A 38 6.84 18.56 -5.08
N GLN A 39 6.76 19.06 -6.32
CA GLN A 39 7.38 20.32 -6.73
C GLN A 39 8.89 20.32 -6.40
N SER A 40 9.29 21.13 -5.41
CA SER A 40 10.69 21.26 -4.96
C SER A 40 10.98 20.49 -3.67
N ASN A 41 9.99 19.80 -3.08
CA ASN A 41 10.13 19.11 -1.80
C ASN A 41 10.15 17.60 -1.98
N VAL A 42 10.90 16.91 -1.11
CA VAL A 42 10.78 15.46 -0.94
C VAL A 42 9.75 15.21 0.15
N VAL A 43 8.70 14.47 -0.19
CA VAL A 43 7.66 14.07 0.74
C VAL A 43 7.91 12.63 1.16
N GLU A 44 7.86 12.41 2.47
CA GLU A 44 7.91 11.09 3.08
C GLU A 44 6.52 10.67 3.57
N LYS A 45 6.14 9.43 3.25
CA LYS A 45 4.95 8.77 3.79
C LYS A 45 5.38 7.51 4.52
N THR A 46 5.12 7.46 5.82
CA THR A 46 5.41 6.28 6.65
C THR A 46 4.38 5.18 6.44
N TYR A 47 4.69 3.93 6.80
CA TYR A 47 3.71 2.83 6.73
C TYR A 47 2.42 3.13 7.51
N LYS A 48 2.53 3.83 8.66
CA LYS A 48 1.37 4.31 9.42
C LYS A 48 0.52 5.30 8.63
N ALA A 49 1.13 6.28 7.96
CA ALA A 49 0.41 7.24 7.14
C ALA A 49 -0.27 6.57 5.95
N VAL A 50 0.44 5.68 5.25
CA VAL A 50 -0.10 4.94 4.10
C VAL A 50 -1.30 4.10 4.49
N LEU A 51 -1.22 3.32 5.58
CA LEU A 51 -2.35 2.48 6.01
C LEU A 51 -3.58 3.32 6.37
N ALA A 52 -3.37 4.50 6.99
CA ALA A 52 -4.46 5.42 7.28
C ALA A 52 -5.10 5.96 6.00
N ASP A 53 -4.30 6.39 5.02
CA ASP A 53 -4.76 6.89 3.72
C ASP A 53 -5.54 5.80 2.96
N VAL A 54 -5.04 4.57 2.90
CA VAL A 54 -5.73 3.40 2.28
C VAL A 54 -7.06 3.10 2.96
N LYS A 55 -7.11 3.09 4.30
CA LYS A 55 -8.35 2.84 5.05
C LYS A 55 -9.38 3.95 4.83
N ALA A 56 -8.95 5.22 4.80
CA ALA A 56 -9.83 6.35 4.52
C ALA A 56 -10.43 6.25 3.12
N PHE A 57 -9.61 5.97 2.10
CA PHE A 57 -10.08 5.80 0.73
C PHE A 57 -11.03 4.59 0.59
N SER A 58 -10.67 3.45 1.17
CA SER A 58 -11.52 2.24 1.17
C SER A 58 -12.89 2.49 1.84
N THR A 59 -12.89 3.25 2.93
CA THR A 59 -14.12 3.61 3.66
C THR A 59 -15.00 4.51 2.79
N TYR A 60 -14.41 5.49 2.11
CA TYR A 60 -15.13 6.33 1.16
C TYR A 60 -15.77 5.53 0.02
N LEU A 61 -15.02 4.61 -0.60
CA LEU A 61 -15.56 3.76 -1.66
C LEU A 61 -16.70 2.87 -1.17
N ASN A 62 -16.57 2.31 0.03
CA ASN A 62 -17.64 1.51 0.63
C ASN A 62 -18.90 2.35 0.89
N GLN A 63 -18.75 3.57 1.42
CA GLN A 63 -19.85 4.53 1.59
C GLN A 63 -20.55 4.91 0.27
N LYS A 64 -19.85 4.82 -0.86
CA LYS A 64 -20.42 5.03 -2.21
C LYS A 64 -21.11 3.78 -2.77
N GLY A 65 -21.19 2.69 -2.02
CA GLY A 65 -21.81 1.44 -2.46
C GLY A 65 -21.01 0.70 -3.52
N LEU A 66 -19.69 0.92 -3.58
CA LEU A 66 -18.79 0.32 -4.58
C LEU A 66 -18.16 -0.99 -4.12
N GLU A 67 -18.65 -1.58 -3.03
CA GLU A 67 -18.18 -2.88 -2.56
C GLU A 67 -18.40 -3.97 -3.62
N GLY A 68 -17.34 -4.75 -3.90
CA GLY A 68 -17.34 -5.80 -4.93
C GLY A 68 -17.39 -5.27 -6.38
N LYS A 69 -17.32 -3.95 -6.60
CA LYS A 69 -17.27 -3.36 -7.93
C LYS A 69 -15.84 -3.28 -8.45
N ILE A 70 -15.69 -3.37 -9.77
CA ILE A 70 -14.41 -3.13 -10.44
C ILE A 70 -14.21 -1.63 -10.57
N ILE A 71 -13.08 -1.13 -10.08
CA ILE A 71 -12.71 0.28 -10.14
C ILE A 71 -11.50 0.43 -11.06
N ALA A 72 -11.58 1.34 -12.02
CA ALA A 72 -10.48 1.72 -12.89
C ALA A 72 -9.90 3.06 -12.45
N VAL A 73 -8.57 3.19 -12.48
CA VAL A 73 -7.85 4.41 -12.12
C VAL A 73 -6.97 4.83 -13.28
N THR A 74 -6.97 6.12 -13.59
CA THR A 74 -6.19 6.72 -14.69
C THR A 74 -5.65 8.08 -14.26
N GLY A 75 -4.47 8.47 -14.77
CA GLY A 75 -3.70 9.58 -14.26
C GLY A 75 -2.19 9.40 -14.47
N LYS A 76 -1.42 10.42 -14.09
CA LYS A 76 0.04 10.34 -14.04
C LYS A 76 0.46 9.59 -12.77
N ASN A 77 1.66 9.01 -12.79
CA ASN A 77 2.23 8.36 -11.61
C ASN A 77 2.29 9.36 -10.43
N CYS A 78 1.66 9.00 -9.32
CA CYS A 78 1.60 9.80 -8.10
C CYS A 78 1.44 8.89 -6.87
N TYR A 79 1.53 9.47 -5.67
CA TYR A 79 1.35 8.72 -4.44
C TYR A 79 -0.04 8.09 -4.32
N GLU A 80 -1.08 8.81 -4.75
CA GLU A 80 -2.47 8.38 -4.64
C GLU A 80 -2.74 7.10 -5.44
N TRP A 81 -2.00 6.85 -6.53
CA TRP A 81 -2.06 5.59 -7.26
C TRP A 81 -1.69 4.39 -6.38
N ALA A 82 -0.74 4.57 -5.46
CA ALA A 82 -0.30 3.52 -4.56
C ALA A 82 -1.37 3.15 -3.51
N LEU A 83 -2.38 4.00 -3.28
CA LEU A 83 -3.43 3.78 -2.27
C LEU A 83 -4.54 2.83 -2.72
N ILE A 84 -4.59 2.48 -4.00
CA ILE A 84 -5.65 1.65 -4.59
C ILE A 84 -5.36 0.15 -4.44
N TYR A 85 -4.13 -0.21 -4.12
CA TYR A 85 -3.65 -1.60 -4.01
C TYR A 85 -3.89 -2.18 -2.61
#